data_AF-A0A8G1R824-F1
#
_entry.id   AF-A0A8G1R824-F1
#
_cell.length_a   1.000
_cell.length_b   1.000
_cell.length_c   1.000
_cell.angle_alpha   90.00
_cell.angle_beta   90.00
_cell.angle_gamma   90.00
#
_symmetry.space_group_name_H-M   'P 1'
#
loop_
_entity.id
_entity.type
_entity.pdbx_description
1 polymer ?
#
loop_
_entity_poly.entity_id
_entity_poly.type
_entity_poly.pdbx_seq_one_letter_code
_entity_poly.pdbx_strand_id
1 'polypeptide(L)'
;MSKLDNPLGLLAAILVRVPLIFKTILLHAIRMSPVTGKQDLRTELTVAIIRSFLVFSSPVGKQQRDSMRDPGIKGPMWVSKVTFPKPEEDVQDAVIKAIEDLKEGDETYNIPGVIPLEAEWTGHRSGVHKNAPQPDISEEAKYEELKKEAKEDMVILYLHGGAYFLCDPCTHRPLVAQLSKRTSARVLSVRYRLAPQNPFPAALVDALTAYLALVSPPPGSLHEPVAPNKIVVSGDSAGGNLCLVLLQTLLTLRRVCPTVRFHGRDIPIELPAGLAISSPWCDITRSMPSVHHNSVYDFLSPPTQDPETAYRPLAVPEDDVWPVKPPRVDLYTNASALLHPLVSPVAGRDEIWKGAPPVFISMGEEGLTDEGLVVARKMHRVGVPVIVEQFEGMPHVFGQVFLGTPSSRRFLDDTAQFCRDVMAGKITADTPTPAKITFIGYKLQSVREIPLETAVPLTDEEVDAVLEKGKQWRLEGEKLLEREWVEKAKL
;
A
#
# COMPACT_ATOMS: atom_id res chain seq x y z
N MET A 1 5.95 -6.22 20.07
CA MET A 1 6.18 -4.80 20.36
C MET A 1 5.63 -4.34 21.73
N SER A 2 4.89 -5.16 22.50
CA SER A 2 4.32 -4.74 23.81
C SER A 2 5.30 -4.22 24.89
N LYS A 3 6.60 -4.56 24.80
CA LYS A 3 7.64 -3.98 25.68
C LYS A 3 8.06 -2.56 25.27
N LEU A 4 7.83 -2.13 24.03
CA LEU A 4 8.28 -0.83 23.51
C LEU A 4 7.40 0.34 23.97
N ASP A 5 6.17 0.06 24.41
CA ASP A 5 5.22 1.08 24.89
C ASP A 5 5.51 1.54 26.33
N ASN A 6 6.37 0.82 27.04
CA ASN A 6 6.92 1.23 28.33
C ASN A 6 8.35 1.78 28.12
N PRO A 7 8.66 2.99 28.63
CA PRO A 7 10.01 3.57 28.54
C PRO A 7 11.15 2.60 28.90
N LEU A 8 10.93 1.76 29.92
CA LEU A 8 11.93 0.77 30.36
C LEU A 8 12.12 -0.37 29.36
N GLY A 9 11.06 -0.84 28.72
CA GLY A 9 11.15 -1.91 27.74
C GLY A 9 11.66 -1.42 26.37
N LEU A 10 11.38 -0.16 26.00
CA LEU A 10 12.05 0.53 24.89
C LEU A 10 13.55 0.67 25.16
N LEU A 11 13.91 1.13 26.36
CA LEU A 11 15.32 1.24 26.76
C LEU A 11 16.03 -0.11 26.69
N ALA A 12 15.43 -1.17 27.25
CA ALA A 12 15.99 -2.52 27.17
C ALA A 12 16.15 -3.01 25.72
N ALA A 13 15.17 -2.74 24.85
CA ALA A 13 15.25 -3.10 23.45
C ALA A 13 16.36 -2.33 22.71
N ILE A 14 16.57 -1.05 23.03
CA ILE A 14 17.67 -0.25 22.47
C ILE A 14 19.02 -0.75 22.98
N LEU A 15 19.14 -1.09 24.27
CA LEU A 15 20.39 -1.59 24.88
C LEU A 15 20.93 -2.84 24.16
N VAL A 16 20.07 -3.78 23.79
CA VAL A 16 20.47 -4.98 23.02
C VAL A 16 21.04 -4.64 21.64
N ARG A 17 20.70 -3.47 21.08
CA ARG A 17 21.11 -3.00 19.74
C ARG A 17 22.30 -2.05 19.78
N VAL A 18 22.83 -1.73 20.95
CA VAL A 18 24.01 -0.86 21.12
C VAL A 18 25.20 -1.30 20.25
N PRO A 19 25.57 -2.59 20.16
CA PRO A 19 26.66 -3.02 19.27
C PRO A 19 26.40 -2.72 17.79
N LEU A 20 25.16 -2.92 17.33
CA LEU A 20 24.75 -2.60 15.96
C LEU A 20 24.83 -1.09 15.69
N ILE A 21 24.35 -0.27 16.63
CA ILE A 21 24.40 1.20 16.54
C ILE A 21 25.85 1.67 16.46
N PHE A 22 26.72 1.20 17.35
CA PHE A 22 28.15 1.57 17.34
C PHE A 22 28.85 1.13 16.06
N LYS A 23 28.61 -0.10 15.58
CA LYS A 23 29.16 -0.58 14.31
C LYS A 23 28.74 0.32 13.14
N THR A 24 27.46 0.68 13.08
CA THR A 24 26.91 1.54 12.03
C THR A 24 27.54 2.94 12.06
N ILE A 25 27.62 3.57 13.24
CA ILE A 25 28.28 4.87 13.42
C ILE A 25 29.74 4.82 13.00
N LEU A 26 30.49 3.80 13.43
CA LEU A 26 31.90 3.65 13.12
C LEU A 26 32.13 3.51 11.61
N LEU A 27 31.43 2.58 10.96
CA LEU A 27 31.55 2.34 9.52
C LEU A 27 31.15 3.56 8.70
N HIS A 28 30.09 4.27 9.09
CA HIS A 28 29.69 5.52 8.43
C HIS A 28 30.75 6.61 8.59
N ALA A 29 31.28 6.80 9.82
CA ALA A 29 32.28 7.83 10.11
C ALA A 29 33.57 7.66 9.30
N ILE A 30 34.02 6.42 9.10
CA ILE A 30 35.22 6.10 8.31
C ILE A 30 34.92 5.88 6.82
N ARG A 31 33.69 6.17 6.35
CA ARG A 31 33.24 6.01 4.95
C ARG A 31 33.38 4.59 4.40
N MET A 32 33.25 3.59 5.27
CA MET A 32 33.22 2.16 4.91
C MET A 32 31.81 1.57 4.96
N SER A 33 30.79 2.38 5.26
CA SER A 33 29.40 1.95 5.16
C SER A 33 29.01 1.71 3.69
N PRO A 34 28.27 0.64 3.37
CA PRO A 34 27.85 0.35 2.01
C PRO A 34 26.83 1.37 1.44
N VAL A 35 26.26 2.24 2.29
CA VAL A 35 25.34 3.32 1.88
C VAL A 35 26.03 4.69 1.77
N THR A 36 27.37 4.73 1.91
CA THR A 36 28.16 5.96 1.84
C THR A 36 27.86 6.72 0.54
N GLY A 37 27.53 8.01 0.67
CA GLY A 37 27.21 8.88 -0.47
C GLY A 37 25.74 8.87 -0.89
N LYS A 38 24.91 7.97 -0.35
CA LYS A 38 23.48 7.85 -0.67
C LYS A 38 22.55 7.93 0.55
N GLN A 39 23.04 7.67 1.76
CA GLN A 39 22.31 7.88 3.00
C GLN A 39 23.14 8.73 3.97
N ASP A 40 22.48 9.58 4.77
CA ASP A 40 23.12 10.18 5.94
C ASP A 40 23.09 9.23 7.13
N LEU A 41 23.90 9.52 8.14
CA LEU A 41 23.99 8.69 9.35
C LEU A 41 22.63 8.50 10.04
N ARG A 42 21.76 9.52 10.02
CA ARG A 42 20.42 9.42 10.62
C ARG A 42 19.59 8.38 9.88
N THR A 43 19.57 8.43 8.56
CA THR A 43 18.83 7.50 7.70
C THR A 43 19.34 6.08 7.87
N GLU A 44 20.65 5.89 7.78
CA GLU A 44 21.28 4.56 7.92
C GLU A 44 20.99 3.94 9.31
N LEU A 45 21.10 4.73 10.39
CA LEU A 45 20.77 4.26 11.74
C LEU A 45 19.30 3.91 11.87
N THR A 46 18.40 4.73 11.33
CA THR A 46 16.96 4.44 11.36
C THR A 46 16.65 3.15 10.59
N VAL A 47 17.22 2.96 9.40
CA VAL A 47 17.08 1.73 8.61
C VAL A 47 17.59 0.51 9.38
N ALA A 48 18.81 0.58 9.94
CA ALA A 48 19.39 -0.52 10.72
C ALA A 48 18.55 -0.87 11.96
N ILE A 49 18.03 0.14 12.66
CA ILE A 49 17.17 -0.05 13.84
C ILE A 49 15.83 -0.68 13.42
N ILE A 50 15.13 -0.14 12.42
CA ILE A 50 13.84 -0.69 11.96
C ILE A 50 14.01 -2.12 11.47
N ARG A 51 15.04 -2.40 10.65
CA ARG A 51 15.35 -3.76 10.17
C ARG A 51 15.54 -4.75 11.32
N SER A 52 16.15 -4.31 12.42
CA SER A 52 16.34 -5.15 13.62
C SER A 52 15.05 -5.42 14.42
N PHE A 53 13.94 -4.74 14.12
CA PHE A 53 12.62 -4.96 14.70
C PHE A 53 11.67 -5.68 13.74
N LEU A 54 11.83 -5.51 12.43
CA LEU A 54 11.04 -6.17 11.38
C LEU A 54 11.47 -7.63 11.16
N VAL A 55 11.39 -8.43 12.21
CA VAL A 55 11.56 -9.89 12.13
C VAL A 55 10.19 -10.53 12.30
N PHE A 56 9.65 -11.08 11.21
CA PHE A 56 8.34 -11.74 11.17
C PHE A 56 8.37 -13.15 11.78
N SER A 57 8.99 -13.31 12.96
CA SER A 57 9.17 -14.61 13.62
C SER A 57 8.24 -14.81 14.84
N SER A 58 7.31 -13.88 15.08
CA SER A 58 6.26 -14.01 16.10
C SER A 58 4.99 -14.58 15.47
N PRO A 59 4.07 -15.21 16.23
CA PRO A 59 2.79 -15.67 15.68
C PRO A 59 2.02 -14.53 14.98
N VAL A 60 1.36 -14.81 13.85
CA VAL A 60 0.72 -13.79 12.98
C VAL A 60 -0.30 -12.97 13.75
N GLY A 61 -1.20 -13.60 14.51
CA GLY A 61 -2.23 -12.92 15.28
C GLY A 61 -1.65 -11.98 16.35
N LYS A 62 -0.48 -12.31 16.90
CA LYS A 62 0.25 -11.40 17.80
C LYS A 62 0.80 -10.19 17.05
N GLN A 63 1.39 -10.40 15.88
CA GLN A 63 1.92 -9.30 15.06
C GLN A 63 0.81 -8.33 14.64
N GLN A 64 -0.34 -8.86 14.21
CA GLN A 64 -1.54 -8.09 13.92
C GLN A 64 -1.96 -7.21 15.09
N ARG A 65 -2.22 -7.81 16.27
CA ARG A 65 -2.63 -7.06 17.47
C ARG A 65 -1.62 -5.98 17.87
N ASP A 66 -0.33 -6.28 17.78
CA ASP A 66 0.73 -5.31 18.09
C ASP A 66 0.75 -4.15 17.08
N SER A 67 0.55 -4.43 15.78
CA SER A 67 0.59 -3.43 14.71
C SER A 67 -0.66 -2.55 14.62
N MET A 68 -1.82 -3.05 15.04
CA MET A 68 -3.11 -2.33 15.01
C MET A 68 -3.40 -1.54 16.29
N ARG A 69 -2.46 -1.49 17.23
CA ARG A 69 -2.66 -0.79 18.50
C ARG A 69 -2.82 0.72 18.28
N ASP A 70 -4.02 1.25 18.52
CA ASP A 70 -4.32 2.68 18.39
C ASP A 70 -3.50 3.49 19.45
N PRO A 71 -2.58 4.38 19.02
CA PRO A 71 -1.77 5.19 19.93
C PRO A 71 -2.54 6.38 20.53
N GLY A 72 -3.83 6.52 20.23
CA GLY A 72 -4.66 7.67 20.54
C GLY A 72 -4.51 8.79 19.52
N ILE A 73 -5.50 9.70 19.51
CA ILE A 73 -5.55 10.83 18.58
C ILE A 73 -5.08 12.09 19.31
N LYS A 74 -3.98 12.68 18.81
CA LYS A 74 -3.39 13.89 19.39
C LYS A 74 -2.75 14.76 18.32
N GLY A 75 -2.63 16.04 18.65
CA GLY A 75 -1.93 17.01 17.83
C GLY A 75 -2.82 17.63 16.76
N PRO A 76 -2.21 18.11 15.65
CA PRO A 76 -2.88 18.95 14.67
C PRO A 76 -3.66 18.12 13.64
N MET A 77 -4.52 17.24 14.13
CA MET A 77 -5.43 16.43 13.33
C MET A 77 -6.82 16.36 13.95
N TRP A 78 -7.83 16.38 13.08
CA TRP A 78 -9.18 15.91 13.35
C TRP A 78 -9.28 14.46 12.86
N VAL A 79 -9.94 13.61 13.64
CA VAL A 79 -10.27 12.24 13.25
C VAL A 79 -11.73 11.99 13.61
N SER A 80 -12.58 11.72 12.63
CA SER A 80 -13.97 11.31 12.82
C SER A 80 -14.13 9.86 12.37
N LYS A 81 -14.47 8.96 13.29
CA LYS A 81 -14.65 7.53 13.03
C LYS A 81 -16.05 7.30 12.46
N VAL A 82 -16.14 6.45 11.44
CA VAL A 82 -17.41 6.13 10.77
C VAL A 82 -17.48 4.63 10.46
N THR A 83 -18.68 4.07 10.50
CA THR A 83 -18.98 2.72 10.03
C THR A 83 -20.05 2.82 8.96
N PHE A 84 -19.73 2.49 7.72
CA PHE A 84 -20.72 2.34 6.67
C PHE A 84 -21.48 1.03 6.86
N PRO A 85 -22.82 1.01 6.69
CA PRO A 85 -23.61 -0.21 6.79
C PRO A 85 -23.16 -1.26 5.77
N LYS A 86 -23.40 -2.54 6.10
CA LYS A 86 -23.14 -3.66 5.18
C LYS A 86 -23.87 -3.43 3.84
N PRO A 87 -23.19 -3.48 2.68
CA PRO A 87 -23.86 -3.41 1.38
C PRO A 87 -24.49 -4.75 0.98
N GLU A 88 -25.15 -4.80 -0.16
CA GLU A 88 -25.56 -6.03 -0.81
C GLU A 88 -24.34 -6.81 -1.35
N GLU A 89 -24.49 -8.12 -1.58
CA GLU A 89 -23.40 -8.97 -2.09
C GLU A 89 -22.98 -8.60 -3.52
N ASP A 90 -23.78 -7.79 -4.23
CA ASP A 90 -23.48 -7.23 -5.56
C ASP A 90 -22.10 -6.55 -5.65
N VAL A 91 -21.60 -5.96 -4.56
CA VAL A 91 -20.25 -5.38 -4.52
C VAL A 91 -19.18 -6.47 -4.61
N GLN A 92 -19.36 -7.56 -3.87
CA GLN A 92 -18.50 -8.73 -3.97
C GLN A 92 -18.60 -9.35 -5.37
N ASP A 93 -19.81 -9.47 -5.91
CA ASP A 93 -20.05 -10.14 -7.18
C ASP A 93 -19.43 -9.35 -8.33
N ALA A 94 -19.40 -8.02 -8.23
CA ALA A 94 -18.65 -7.16 -9.13
C ALA A 94 -17.14 -7.46 -9.08
N VAL A 95 -16.54 -7.56 -7.89
CA VAL A 95 -15.12 -7.92 -7.74
C VAL A 95 -14.85 -9.32 -8.32
N ILE A 96 -15.69 -10.31 -8.01
CA ILE A 96 -15.58 -11.67 -8.56
C ILE A 96 -15.65 -11.63 -10.08
N LYS A 97 -16.57 -10.85 -10.66
CA LYS A 97 -16.70 -10.72 -12.11
C LYS A 97 -15.45 -10.10 -12.75
N ALA A 98 -14.82 -9.13 -12.10
CA ALA A 98 -13.56 -8.57 -12.57
C ALA A 98 -12.39 -9.57 -12.44
N ILE A 99 -12.37 -10.40 -11.39
CA ILE A 99 -11.40 -11.48 -11.23
C ILE A 99 -11.55 -12.51 -12.35
N GLU A 100 -12.75 -13.07 -12.54
CA GLU A 100 -12.98 -14.10 -13.55
C GLU A 100 -12.74 -13.61 -14.99
N ASP A 101 -12.95 -12.33 -15.26
CA ASP A 101 -12.69 -11.72 -16.57
C ASP A 101 -11.19 -11.50 -16.86
N LEU A 102 -10.37 -11.36 -15.81
CA LEU A 102 -8.91 -11.21 -15.90
C LEU A 102 -8.13 -12.50 -15.63
N LYS A 103 -8.86 -13.58 -15.33
CA LYS A 103 -8.30 -14.89 -15.01
C LYS A 103 -7.74 -15.56 -16.27
N GLU A 104 -6.52 -16.10 -16.19
CA GLU A 104 -5.86 -16.75 -17.33
C GLU A 104 -5.68 -18.27 -17.13
N GLY A 105 -5.83 -18.79 -15.91
CA GLY A 105 -5.64 -20.20 -15.59
C GLY A 105 -6.62 -20.78 -14.58
N ASP A 106 -6.11 -21.59 -13.66
CA ASP A 106 -6.86 -22.28 -12.62
C ASP A 106 -6.75 -21.57 -11.25
N GLU A 107 -6.56 -20.24 -11.25
CA GLU A 107 -6.44 -19.42 -10.05
C GLU A 107 -7.62 -19.67 -9.11
N THR A 108 -7.31 -19.87 -7.83
CA THR A 108 -8.29 -20.11 -6.77
C THR A 108 -8.23 -19.00 -5.74
N TYR A 109 -9.38 -18.69 -5.14
CA TYR A 109 -9.50 -17.68 -4.09
C TYR A 109 -10.75 -17.96 -3.26
N ASN A 110 -10.86 -17.30 -2.12
CA ASN A 110 -12.02 -17.43 -1.22
C ASN A 110 -13.07 -16.39 -1.57
N ILE A 111 -14.36 -16.75 -1.50
CA ILE A 111 -15.46 -15.78 -1.58
C ILE A 111 -15.56 -15.08 -0.21
N PRO A 112 -15.29 -13.76 -0.10
CA PRO A 112 -15.06 -13.13 1.19
C PRO A 112 -16.34 -12.67 1.91
N GLY A 113 -17.49 -12.58 1.22
CA GLY A 113 -18.67 -11.89 1.73
C GLY A 113 -18.46 -10.37 1.85
N VAL A 114 -19.54 -9.66 2.18
CA VAL A 114 -19.49 -8.24 2.56
C VAL A 114 -19.84 -8.03 4.04
N ILE A 115 -19.23 -7.01 4.65
CA ILE A 115 -19.42 -6.64 6.06
C ILE A 115 -19.65 -5.11 6.20
N PRO A 116 -20.13 -4.61 7.35
CA PRO A 116 -20.04 -3.18 7.64
C PRO A 116 -18.59 -2.70 7.55
N LEU A 117 -18.37 -1.55 6.92
CA LEU A 117 -17.03 -1.04 6.62
C LEU A 117 -16.66 0.06 7.60
N GLU A 118 -15.64 -0.16 8.41
CA GLU A 118 -15.08 0.86 9.29
C GLU A 118 -14.06 1.75 8.55
N ALA A 119 -14.10 3.05 8.84
CA ALA A 119 -13.16 4.02 8.28
C ALA A 119 -12.97 5.22 9.23
N GLU A 120 -11.97 6.05 8.92
CA GLU A 120 -11.69 7.28 9.63
C GLU A 120 -11.57 8.46 8.66
N TRP A 121 -12.43 9.47 8.83
CA TRP A 121 -12.22 10.78 8.24
C TRP A 121 -11.12 11.52 8.97
N THR A 122 -10.06 11.90 8.27
CA THR A 122 -8.94 12.66 8.82
C THR A 122 -8.82 14.01 8.13
N GLY A 123 -8.56 15.04 8.92
CA GLY A 123 -8.23 16.37 8.43
C GLY A 123 -7.21 17.08 9.29
N HIS A 124 -6.60 18.14 8.76
CA HIS A 124 -5.71 18.98 9.55
C HIS A 124 -6.51 19.80 10.58
N ARG A 125 -5.98 19.89 11.80
CA ARG A 125 -6.50 20.77 12.86
C ARG A 125 -5.50 21.90 13.09
N SER A 126 -5.88 23.11 12.71
CA SER A 126 -5.05 24.31 12.83
C SER A 126 -5.03 24.87 14.25
N GLY A 127 -4.02 25.68 14.56
CA GLY A 127 -3.95 26.42 15.83
C GLY A 127 -3.65 25.58 17.08
N VAL A 128 -3.38 24.28 16.98
CA VAL A 128 -3.10 23.41 18.13
C VAL A 128 -1.67 22.88 18.17
N HIS A 129 -1.14 22.68 19.38
CA HIS A 129 0.19 22.13 19.58
C HIS A 129 0.23 20.61 19.30
N LYS A 130 1.43 20.06 19.07
CA LYS A 130 1.67 18.66 18.64
C LYS A 130 1.07 17.53 19.50
N ASN A 131 0.70 17.83 20.74
CA ASN A 131 0.19 16.86 21.72
C ASN A 131 -1.22 17.25 22.21
N ALA A 132 -1.87 18.21 21.56
CA ALA A 132 -3.19 18.65 21.99
C ALA A 132 -4.16 17.47 21.92
N PRO A 133 -4.94 17.19 22.98
CA PRO A 133 -5.94 16.14 22.92
C PRO A 133 -7.00 16.51 21.89
N GLN A 134 -7.57 15.49 21.26
CA GLN A 134 -8.77 15.69 20.47
C GLN A 134 -9.94 16.08 21.39
N PRO A 135 -10.82 17.02 20.99
CA PRO A 135 -12.01 17.35 21.75
C PRO A 135 -12.95 16.16 21.92
N ASP A 136 -13.53 16.05 23.11
CA ASP A 136 -14.54 15.04 23.44
C ASP A 136 -15.92 15.53 22.99
N ILE A 137 -16.18 15.37 21.68
CA ILE A 137 -17.44 15.70 21.00
C ILE A 137 -17.84 14.54 20.08
N SER A 138 -19.07 14.55 19.56
CA SER A 138 -19.56 13.47 18.69
C SER A 138 -18.77 13.36 17.38
N GLU A 139 -18.86 12.20 16.71
CA GLU A 139 -18.16 11.97 15.43
C GLU A 139 -18.68 12.90 14.32
N GLU A 140 -19.97 13.24 14.35
CA GLU A 140 -20.61 14.23 13.47
C GLU A 140 -20.01 15.61 13.72
N ALA A 141 -19.90 16.04 14.98
CA ALA A 141 -19.33 17.33 15.34
C ALA A 141 -17.84 17.42 14.96
N LYS A 142 -17.07 16.33 15.15
CA LYS A 142 -15.68 16.22 14.66
C LYS A 142 -15.61 16.37 13.15
N TYR A 143 -16.52 15.73 12.40
CA TYR A 143 -16.56 15.80 10.95
C TYR A 143 -16.90 17.21 10.44
N GLU A 144 -17.83 17.90 11.09
CA GLU A 144 -18.18 19.28 10.76
C GLU A 144 -17.04 20.27 11.05
N GLU A 145 -16.32 20.14 12.16
CA GLU A 145 -15.11 20.95 12.42
C GLU A 145 -14.01 20.66 11.39
N LEU A 146 -13.80 19.39 11.05
CA LEU A 146 -12.88 18.97 10.01
C LEU A 146 -13.20 19.61 8.66
N LYS A 147 -14.48 19.63 8.25
CA LYS A 147 -14.95 20.25 7.00
C LYS A 147 -14.71 21.76 6.94
N LYS A 148 -14.73 22.47 8.06
CA LYS A 148 -14.44 23.92 8.09
C LYS A 148 -13.00 24.23 7.70
N GLU A 149 -12.08 23.31 7.97
CA GLU A 149 -10.66 23.45 7.66
C GLU A 149 -10.28 22.83 6.31
N ALA A 150 -10.87 21.69 5.96
CA ALA A 150 -10.69 21.01 4.68
C ALA A 150 -11.68 21.54 3.63
N LYS A 151 -11.37 22.72 3.09
CA LYS A 151 -12.26 23.52 2.24
C LYS A 151 -12.37 23.04 0.79
N GLU A 152 -11.45 22.18 0.34
CA GLU A 152 -11.52 21.66 -1.02
C GLU A 152 -12.60 20.58 -1.13
N ASP A 153 -13.32 20.57 -2.25
CA ASP A 153 -14.31 19.54 -2.52
C ASP A 153 -13.68 18.16 -2.75
N MET A 154 -12.37 18.11 -3.00
CA MET A 154 -11.60 16.89 -3.17
C MET A 154 -11.69 16.00 -1.92
N VAL A 155 -11.84 14.70 -2.15
CA VAL A 155 -11.67 13.66 -1.14
C VAL A 155 -10.53 12.74 -1.54
N ILE A 156 -9.66 12.43 -0.59
CA ILE A 156 -8.63 11.42 -0.76
C ILE A 156 -9.13 10.12 -0.13
N LEU A 157 -9.29 9.06 -0.91
CA LEU A 157 -9.54 7.71 -0.40
C LEU A 157 -8.18 7.08 -0.09
N TYR A 158 -7.89 6.82 1.18
CA TYR A 158 -6.60 6.31 1.62
C TYR A 158 -6.65 4.83 2.01
N LEU A 159 -5.79 4.03 1.38
CA LEU A 159 -5.62 2.61 1.62
C LEU A 159 -4.23 2.40 2.22
N HIS A 160 -4.16 1.98 3.47
CA HIS A 160 -2.91 1.93 4.23
C HIS A 160 -1.98 0.78 3.79
N GLY A 161 -0.67 0.94 3.99
CA GLY A 161 0.30 -0.15 3.88
C GLY A 161 0.22 -1.16 5.03
N GLY A 162 1.07 -2.18 4.99
CA GLY A 162 1.11 -3.24 6.03
C GLY A 162 1.06 -4.67 5.48
N ALA A 163 1.53 -4.89 4.24
CA ALA A 163 1.62 -6.22 3.63
C ALA A 163 0.30 -7.03 3.64
N TYR A 164 -0.85 -6.36 3.65
CA TYR A 164 -2.20 -6.94 3.77
C TYR A 164 -2.53 -7.69 5.08
N PHE A 165 -1.58 -7.83 6.00
CA PHE A 165 -1.80 -8.53 7.28
C PHE A 165 -1.43 -7.71 8.52
N LEU A 166 -0.96 -6.48 8.37
CA LEU A 166 -0.57 -5.58 9.46
C LEU A 166 -1.21 -4.20 9.29
N CYS A 167 -1.01 -3.38 10.32
CA CYS A 167 -1.37 -1.97 10.35
C CYS A 167 -2.89 -1.73 10.28
N ASP A 168 -3.24 -0.45 10.31
CA ASP A 168 -4.59 0.05 10.52
C ASP A 168 -4.65 1.55 10.14
N PRO A 169 -5.81 2.17 9.85
CA PRO A 169 -5.90 3.61 9.66
C PRO A 169 -5.19 4.43 10.76
N CYS A 170 -5.25 3.98 12.02
CA CYS A 170 -4.62 4.70 13.12
C CYS A 170 -3.10 4.84 12.98
N THR A 171 -2.44 3.90 12.31
CA THR A 171 -0.98 3.91 12.08
C THR A 171 -0.53 4.94 11.05
N HIS A 172 -1.43 5.34 10.15
CA HIS A 172 -1.16 6.26 9.03
C HIS A 172 -1.66 7.69 9.28
N ARG A 173 -2.38 7.95 10.39
CA ARG A 173 -2.91 9.28 10.75
C ARG A 173 -1.88 10.42 10.63
N PRO A 174 -0.62 10.30 11.09
CA PRO A 174 0.35 11.40 10.94
C PRO A 174 0.64 11.75 9.49
N LEU A 175 0.79 10.76 8.61
CA LEU A 175 1.01 10.94 7.19
C LEU A 175 -0.22 11.57 6.53
N VAL A 176 -1.39 10.97 6.76
CA VAL A 176 -2.66 11.42 6.20
C VAL A 176 -3.03 12.84 6.65
N ALA A 177 -2.77 13.21 7.91
CA ALA A 177 -2.98 14.57 8.39
C ALA A 177 -2.06 15.59 7.69
N GLN A 178 -0.83 15.21 7.35
CA GLN A 178 0.10 16.04 6.57
C GLN A 178 -0.36 16.21 5.12
N LEU A 179 -0.93 15.15 4.54
CA LEU A 179 -1.52 15.19 3.20
C LEU A 179 -2.76 16.08 3.16
N SER A 180 -3.69 15.91 4.12
CA SER A 180 -4.84 16.80 4.29
C SER A 180 -4.43 18.26 4.45
N LYS A 181 -3.41 18.54 5.28
CA LYS A 181 -2.90 19.91 5.47
C LYS A 181 -2.47 20.57 4.16
N ARG A 182 -1.79 19.83 3.28
CA ARG A 182 -1.22 20.37 2.03
C ARG A 182 -2.24 20.46 0.92
N THR A 183 -3.21 19.56 0.91
CA THR A 183 -4.25 19.50 -0.11
C THR A 183 -5.49 20.27 0.26
N SER A 184 -5.66 20.64 1.54
CA SER A 184 -6.91 21.14 2.11
C SER A 184 -8.10 20.21 1.85
N ALA A 185 -7.83 18.93 1.59
CA ALA A 185 -8.83 17.89 1.35
C ALA A 185 -9.10 17.07 2.61
N ARG A 186 -10.27 16.44 2.60
CA ARG A 186 -10.67 15.43 3.59
C ARG A 186 -10.11 14.10 3.15
N VAL A 187 -9.64 13.28 4.09
CA VAL A 187 -9.10 11.95 3.77
C VAL A 187 -9.93 10.88 4.45
N LEU A 188 -10.48 9.93 3.70
CA LEU A 188 -11.16 8.75 4.23
C LEU A 188 -10.17 7.58 4.26
N SER A 189 -9.70 7.21 5.43
CA SER A 189 -8.79 6.06 5.62
C SER A 189 -9.59 4.80 5.94
N VAL A 190 -9.46 3.77 5.11
CA VAL A 190 -10.28 2.55 5.19
C VAL A 190 -9.64 1.50 6.10
N ARG A 191 -10.42 0.93 7.03
CA ARG A 191 -10.02 -0.24 7.81
C ARG A 191 -10.43 -1.52 7.07
N TYR A 192 -9.73 -1.83 5.98
CA TYR A 192 -10.03 -3.01 5.17
C TYR A 192 -9.62 -4.29 5.90
N ARG A 193 -10.28 -5.41 5.59
CA ARG A 193 -10.02 -6.71 6.21
C ARG A 193 -8.61 -7.22 5.91
N LEU A 194 -7.97 -7.76 6.93
CA LEU A 194 -6.62 -8.29 6.85
C LEU A 194 -6.60 -9.80 6.59
N ALA A 195 -5.59 -10.23 5.84
CA ALA A 195 -5.19 -11.61 5.70
C ALA A 195 -4.43 -12.07 6.96
N PRO A 196 -4.30 -13.38 7.25
CA PRO A 196 -4.78 -14.52 6.47
C PRO A 196 -6.26 -14.88 6.69
N GLN A 197 -6.94 -14.26 7.67
CA GLN A 197 -8.34 -14.53 7.99
C GLN A 197 -9.28 -14.16 6.83
N ASN A 198 -8.94 -13.08 6.13
CA ASN A 198 -9.65 -12.59 4.97
C ASN A 198 -8.65 -12.40 3.83
N PRO A 199 -8.23 -13.48 3.15
CA PRO A 199 -7.28 -13.39 2.03
C PRO A 199 -7.91 -12.65 0.83
N PHE A 200 -7.12 -12.46 -0.22
CA PHE A 200 -7.60 -12.03 -1.52
C PHE A 200 -8.90 -12.79 -1.89
N PRO A 201 -9.98 -12.09 -2.30
CA PRO A 201 -10.06 -10.66 -2.63
C PRO A 201 -10.74 -9.76 -1.57
N ALA A 202 -10.75 -10.13 -0.28
CA ALA A 202 -11.53 -9.42 0.75
C ALA A 202 -11.20 -7.91 0.87
N ALA A 203 -9.92 -7.55 0.89
CA ALA A 203 -9.50 -6.15 0.97
C ALA A 203 -9.95 -5.33 -0.26
N LEU A 204 -10.03 -5.96 -1.44
CA LEU A 204 -10.49 -5.32 -2.68
C LEU A 204 -12.01 -5.08 -2.67
N VAL A 205 -12.77 -6.02 -2.11
CA VAL A 205 -14.22 -5.82 -1.85
C VAL A 205 -14.44 -4.64 -0.91
N ASP A 206 -13.64 -4.53 0.15
CA ASP A 206 -13.75 -3.43 1.10
C ASP A 206 -13.32 -2.08 0.48
N ALA A 207 -12.30 -2.08 -0.37
CA ALA A 207 -11.87 -0.90 -1.12
C ALA A 207 -12.93 -0.42 -2.13
N LEU A 208 -13.57 -1.33 -2.87
CA LEU A 208 -14.69 -1.00 -3.76
C LEU A 208 -15.90 -0.49 -2.96
N THR A 209 -16.20 -1.11 -1.82
CA THR A 209 -17.25 -0.65 -0.89
C THR A 209 -16.97 0.79 -0.43
N ALA A 210 -15.73 1.11 -0.06
CA ALA A 210 -15.33 2.46 0.35
C ALA A 210 -15.50 3.48 -0.79
N TYR A 211 -15.09 3.11 -2.01
CA TYR A 211 -15.23 3.95 -3.19
C TYR A 211 -16.69 4.23 -3.51
N LEU A 212 -17.55 3.20 -3.53
CA LEU A 212 -18.98 3.35 -3.74
C LEU A 212 -19.68 4.12 -2.62
N ALA A 213 -19.23 3.99 -1.37
CA ALA A 213 -19.71 4.78 -0.24
C ALA A 213 -19.39 6.27 -0.39
N LEU A 214 -18.25 6.63 -0.98
CA LEU A 214 -17.95 8.02 -1.33
C LEU A 214 -18.87 8.55 -2.44
N VAL A 215 -19.05 7.77 -3.50
CA VAL A 215 -19.83 8.16 -4.69
C VAL A 215 -21.34 8.23 -4.39
N SER A 216 -21.86 7.25 -3.63
CA SER A 216 -23.28 7.09 -3.33
C SER A 216 -23.46 6.72 -1.86
N PRO A 217 -23.23 7.67 -0.93
CA PRO A 217 -23.27 7.42 0.49
C PRO A 217 -24.60 6.81 0.93
N PRO A 218 -24.59 5.75 1.77
CA PRO A 218 -25.81 5.21 2.35
C PRO A 218 -26.58 6.27 3.17
N PRO A 219 -27.90 6.10 3.37
CA PRO A 219 -28.68 6.98 4.24
C PRO A 219 -28.05 7.14 5.62
N GLY A 220 -27.96 8.37 6.13
CA GLY A 220 -27.36 8.68 7.43
C GLY A 220 -25.84 8.82 7.43
N SER A 221 -25.19 8.79 6.26
CA SER A 221 -23.76 9.08 6.14
C SER A 221 -23.43 10.51 6.56
N LEU A 222 -22.23 10.70 7.11
CA LEU A 222 -21.73 12.01 7.54
C LEU A 222 -21.50 12.99 6.37
N HIS A 223 -21.43 12.49 5.14
CA HIS A 223 -21.02 13.26 3.97
C HIS A 223 -22.03 13.13 2.82
N GLU A 224 -22.04 14.17 1.99
CA GLU A 224 -22.76 14.20 0.73
C GLU A 224 -22.06 13.36 -0.35
N PRO A 225 -22.77 12.94 -1.42
CA PRO A 225 -22.18 12.28 -2.57
C PRO A 225 -20.97 13.03 -3.12
N VAL A 226 -19.87 12.32 -3.32
CA VAL A 226 -18.64 12.86 -3.91
C VAL A 226 -18.58 12.43 -5.37
N ALA A 227 -18.51 13.39 -6.29
CA ALA A 227 -18.35 13.06 -7.70
C ALA A 227 -17.05 12.24 -7.91
N PRO A 228 -17.06 11.18 -8.73
CA PRO A 228 -15.88 10.35 -9.00
C PRO A 228 -14.63 11.15 -9.40
N ASN A 229 -14.79 12.17 -10.24
CA ASN A 229 -13.73 13.09 -10.66
C ASN A 229 -13.26 14.08 -9.56
N LYS A 230 -13.78 13.95 -8.33
CA LYS A 230 -13.30 14.65 -7.13
C LYS A 230 -12.65 13.71 -6.10
N ILE A 231 -12.49 12.42 -6.44
CA ILE A 231 -11.85 11.42 -5.60
C ILE A 231 -10.44 11.17 -6.11
N VAL A 232 -9.42 11.33 -5.26
CA VAL A 232 -8.07 10.82 -5.52
C VAL A 232 -7.85 9.59 -4.66
N VAL A 233 -7.45 8.47 -5.27
CA VAL A 233 -7.14 7.24 -4.53
C VAL A 233 -5.65 7.25 -4.19
N SER A 234 -5.31 7.02 -2.92
CA SER A 234 -3.94 7.12 -2.42
C SER A 234 -3.63 6.00 -1.44
N GLY A 235 -2.38 5.61 -1.37
CA GLY A 235 -1.94 4.52 -0.49
C GLY A 235 -0.45 4.24 -0.63
N ASP A 236 0.06 3.44 0.30
CA ASP A 236 1.48 3.10 0.39
C ASP A 236 1.68 1.59 0.44
N SER A 237 2.80 1.06 -0.11
CA SER A 237 3.12 -0.37 0.01
C SER A 237 1.99 -1.28 -0.51
N ALA A 238 1.50 -2.22 0.31
CA ALA A 238 0.30 -3.02 0.04
C ALA A 238 -0.96 -2.18 -0.20
N GLY A 239 -1.10 -1.01 0.43
CA GLY A 239 -2.18 -0.07 0.14
C GLY A 239 -2.03 0.58 -1.23
N GLY A 240 -0.79 0.81 -1.68
CA GLY A 240 -0.49 1.23 -3.05
C GLY A 240 -0.85 0.16 -4.08
N ASN A 241 -0.60 -1.12 -3.78
CA ASN A 241 -1.13 -2.25 -4.54
C ASN A 241 -2.65 -2.21 -4.59
N LEU A 242 -3.31 -2.07 -3.43
CA LEU A 242 -4.77 -2.04 -3.33
C LEU A 242 -5.39 -0.91 -4.16
N CYS A 243 -4.74 0.26 -4.23
CA CYS A 243 -5.13 1.36 -5.12
C CYS A 243 -5.08 0.94 -6.59
N LEU A 244 -3.98 0.30 -7.01
CA LEU A 244 -3.77 -0.16 -8.39
C LEU A 244 -4.79 -1.21 -8.79
N VAL A 245 -5.03 -2.22 -7.94
CA VAL A 245 -5.97 -3.30 -8.25
C VAL A 245 -7.43 -2.85 -8.14
N LEU A 246 -7.73 -1.86 -7.29
CA LEU A 246 -9.04 -1.16 -7.33
C LEU A 246 -9.23 -0.45 -8.67
N LEU A 247 -8.22 0.25 -9.18
CA LEU A 247 -8.32 0.90 -10.49
C LEU A 247 -8.50 -0.12 -11.63
N GLN A 248 -7.72 -1.21 -11.64
CA GLN A 248 -7.90 -2.29 -12.62
C GLN A 248 -9.32 -2.91 -12.54
N THR A 249 -9.85 -3.07 -11.33
CA THR A 249 -11.23 -3.54 -11.10
C THR A 249 -12.24 -2.57 -11.71
N LEU A 250 -12.13 -1.27 -11.44
CA LEU A 250 -13.03 -0.26 -12.01
C LEU A 250 -12.95 -0.23 -13.55
N LEU A 251 -11.75 -0.27 -14.13
CA LEU A 251 -11.56 -0.34 -15.59
C LEU A 251 -12.20 -1.58 -16.21
N THR A 252 -12.01 -2.73 -15.57
CA THR A 252 -12.59 -4.01 -16.00
C THR A 252 -14.11 -3.97 -15.90
N LEU A 253 -14.65 -3.50 -14.78
CA LEU A 253 -16.09 -3.35 -14.58
C LEU A 253 -16.73 -2.41 -15.61
N ARG A 254 -16.09 -1.29 -15.98
CA ARG A 254 -16.61 -0.43 -17.07
C ARG A 254 -16.82 -1.18 -18.39
N ARG A 255 -16.01 -2.20 -18.66
CA ARG A 255 -16.14 -3.07 -19.84
C ARG A 255 -17.23 -4.12 -19.67
N VAL A 256 -17.29 -4.81 -18.53
CA VAL A 256 -18.08 -6.05 -18.38
C VAL A 256 -19.32 -5.94 -17.48
N CYS A 257 -19.38 -4.92 -16.63
CA CYS A 257 -20.47 -4.68 -15.69
C CYS A 257 -20.49 -3.19 -15.28
N PRO A 258 -20.98 -2.29 -16.16
CA PRO A 258 -20.80 -0.85 -16.00
C PRO A 258 -21.63 -0.24 -14.87
N THR A 259 -22.44 -1.04 -14.16
CA THR A 259 -23.22 -0.62 -13.00
C THR A 259 -23.10 -1.65 -11.88
N VAL A 260 -23.07 -1.18 -10.63
CA VAL A 260 -23.11 -2.02 -9.43
C VAL A 260 -24.24 -1.56 -8.51
N ARG A 261 -25.03 -2.51 -8.02
CA ARG A 261 -26.08 -2.24 -7.03
C ARG A 261 -25.43 -1.92 -5.68
N PHE A 262 -25.81 -0.81 -5.07
CA PHE A 262 -25.26 -0.36 -3.79
C PHE A 262 -26.29 0.42 -2.98
N HIS A 263 -26.68 -0.14 -1.83
CA HIS A 263 -27.71 0.38 -0.92
C HIS A 263 -28.99 0.79 -1.65
N GLY A 264 -29.55 -0.15 -2.40
CA GLY A 264 -30.82 0.06 -3.08
C GLY A 264 -30.76 0.94 -4.34
N ARG A 265 -29.56 1.28 -4.85
CA ARG A 265 -29.37 2.11 -6.05
C ARG A 265 -28.41 1.47 -7.04
N ASP A 266 -28.61 1.68 -8.33
CA ASP A 266 -27.69 1.19 -9.37
C ASP A 266 -26.68 2.30 -9.68
N ILE A 267 -25.41 2.07 -9.36
CA ILE A 267 -24.35 3.07 -9.42
C ILE A 267 -23.51 2.81 -10.68
N PRO A 268 -23.39 3.77 -11.60
CA PRO A 268 -22.48 3.63 -12.74
C PRO A 268 -21.03 3.60 -12.27
N ILE A 269 -20.22 2.73 -12.88
CA ILE A 269 -18.80 2.64 -12.63
C ILE A 269 -18.09 3.76 -13.38
N GLU A 270 -17.68 4.76 -12.63
CA GLU A 270 -16.86 5.89 -13.06
C GLU A 270 -15.47 5.77 -12.44
N LEU A 271 -14.50 6.50 -12.98
CA LEU A 271 -13.11 6.47 -12.50
C LEU A 271 -12.82 7.63 -11.53
N PRO A 272 -11.90 7.45 -10.57
CA PRO A 272 -11.40 8.55 -9.75
C PRO A 272 -10.67 9.60 -10.61
N ALA A 273 -10.46 10.79 -10.04
CA ALA A 273 -9.69 11.87 -10.66
C ALA A 273 -8.23 11.48 -10.98
N GLY A 274 -7.65 10.61 -10.17
CA GLY A 274 -6.29 10.12 -10.31
C GLY A 274 -5.87 9.24 -9.14
N LEU A 275 -4.69 8.63 -9.27
CA LEU A 275 -4.05 7.84 -8.22
C LEU A 275 -2.77 8.52 -7.76
N ALA A 276 -2.57 8.64 -6.45
CA ALA A 276 -1.35 9.20 -5.86
C ALA A 276 -0.78 8.20 -4.85
N ILE A 277 0.13 7.33 -5.31
CA ILE A 277 0.60 6.17 -4.55
C ILE A 277 2.09 6.28 -4.22
N SER A 278 2.50 5.59 -3.16
CA SER A 278 3.92 5.53 -2.76
C SER A 278 4.41 4.11 -2.54
N SER A 279 5.61 3.81 -3.03
CA SER A 279 6.28 2.51 -2.84
C SER A 279 5.35 1.30 -3.07
N PRO A 280 4.57 1.23 -4.17
CA PRO A 280 3.50 0.24 -4.31
C PRO A 280 4.04 -1.18 -4.47
N TRP A 281 3.49 -2.13 -3.71
CA TRP A 281 3.91 -3.54 -3.76
C TRP A 281 3.26 -4.30 -4.92
N CYS A 282 3.88 -4.35 -6.09
CA CYS A 282 3.21 -4.79 -7.33
C CYS A 282 3.43 -6.27 -7.72
N ASP A 283 4.39 -6.96 -7.10
CA ASP A 283 4.78 -8.35 -7.28
C ASP A 283 4.71 -9.10 -5.93
N ILE A 284 3.62 -9.85 -5.71
CA ILE A 284 3.47 -10.65 -4.48
C ILE A 284 4.48 -11.82 -4.42
N THR A 285 5.03 -12.25 -5.57
CA THR A 285 6.08 -13.28 -5.60
C THR A 285 7.42 -12.78 -5.07
N ARG A 286 7.63 -11.45 -5.03
CA ARG A 286 8.89 -10.80 -4.59
C ARG A 286 10.11 -11.31 -5.38
N SER A 287 9.95 -11.52 -6.68
CA SER A 287 10.96 -12.09 -7.59
C SER A 287 11.83 -11.03 -8.27
N MET A 288 11.44 -9.75 -8.24
CA MET A 288 12.18 -8.70 -8.94
C MET A 288 13.60 -8.47 -8.35
N PRO A 289 14.63 -8.20 -9.18
CA PRO A 289 16.02 -8.06 -8.73
C PRO A 289 16.25 -6.94 -7.68
N SER A 290 15.52 -5.83 -7.76
CA SER A 290 15.62 -4.72 -6.79
C SER A 290 15.42 -5.18 -5.34
N VAL A 291 14.63 -6.23 -5.11
CA VAL A 291 14.37 -6.80 -3.78
C VAL A 291 15.68 -7.21 -3.08
N HIS A 292 16.68 -7.64 -3.84
CA HIS A 292 18.01 -7.97 -3.34
C HIS A 292 19.00 -6.83 -3.56
N HIS A 293 19.05 -6.23 -4.75
CA HIS A 293 20.04 -5.21 -5.08
C HIS A 293 19.93 -3.95 -4.20
N ASN A 294 18.71 -3.49 -3.94
CA ASN A 294 18.45 -2.28 -3.15
C ASN A 294 18.29 -2.57 -1.65
N SER A 295 18.37 -3.83 -1.22
CA SER A 295 18.20 -4.20 0.20
C SER A 295 19.23 -3.55 1.12
N VAL A 296 20.35 -3.06 0.57
CA VAL A 296 21.35 -2.29 1.30
C VAL A 296 20.77 -0.98 1.86
N TYR A 297 19.89 -0.31 1.11
CA TYR A 297 19.26 0.96 1.48
C TYR A 297 17.99 0.76 2.31
N ASP A 298 17.37 -0.41 2.23
CA ASP A 298 15.99 -0.63 2.68
C ASP A 298 15.88 -1.35 4.03
N PHE A 299 14.91 -1.00 4.88
CA PHE A 299 14.67 -1.78 6.10
C PHE A 299 13.89 -3.07 5.85
N LEU A 300 13.24 -3.21 4.68
CA LEU A 300 12.68 -4.48 4.25
C LEU A 300 13.81 -5.44 3.90
N SER A 301 13.85 -6.58 4.58
CA SER A 301 14.83 -7.62 4.26
C SER A 301 14.41 -8.37 3.00
N PRO A 302 15.37 -8.82 2.18
CA PRO A 302 15.07 -9.67 1.04
C PRO A 302 14.40 -10.98 1.52
N PRO A 303 13.67 -11.69 0.65
CA PRO A 303 13.17 -13.03 0.94
C PRO A 303 14.27 -13.92 1.52
N THR A 304 13.91 -14.71 2.53
CA THR A 304 14.85 -15.62 3.22
C THR A 304 15.11 -16.90 2.44
N GLN A 305 14.44 -17.07 1.30
CA GLN A 305 14.44 -18.25 0.47
C GLN A 305 14.56 -17.83 -0.99
N ASP A 306 15.20 -18.70 -1.77
CA ASP A 306 15.44 -18.51 -3.19
C ASP A 306 14.61 -19.55 -3.96
N PRO A 307 13.89 -19.16 -5.04
CA PRO A 307 13.23 -20.09 -5.95
C PRO A 307 14.14 -21.19 -6.54
N GLU A 308 15.47 -21.06 -6.47
CA GLU A 308 16.44 -22.11 -6.82
C GLU A 308 16.56 -23.23 -5.77
N THR A 309 15.93 -23.06 -4.60
CA THR A 309 16.00 -24.02 -3.49
C THR A 309 14.64 -24.65 -3.21
N ALA A 310 14.60 -25.81 -2.56
CA ALA A 310 13.33 -26.42 -2.16
C ALA A 310 12.53 -25.48 -1.25
N TYR A 311 11.24 -25.31 -1.55
CA TYR A 311 10.34 -24.48 -0.76
C TYR A 311 10.28 -24.94 0.70
N ARG A 312 10.36 -24.00 1.63
CA ARG A 312 10.16 -24.23 3.07
C ARG A 312 9.00 -23.38 3.56
N PRO A 313 8.18 -23.89 4.51
CA PRO A 313 7.14 -23.10 5.16
C PRO A 313 7.68 -21.77 5.68
N LEU A 314 6.82 -20.75 5.68
CA LEU A 314 7.09 -19.49 6.37
C LEU A 314 7.49 -19.79 7.82
N ALA A 315 8.62 -19.24 8.27
CA ALA A 315 9.16 -19.44 9.61
C ALA A 315 8.41 -18.63 10.68
N VAL A 316 7.07 -18.72 10.65
CA VAL A 316 6.15 -18.06 11.54
C VAL A 316 5.51 -19.12 12.43
N PRO A 317 5.58 -19.00 13.78
CA PRO A 317 4.96 -19.97 14.67
C PRO A 317 3.45 -20.06 14.48
N GLU A 318 2.90 -21.24 14.76
CA GLU A 318 1.46 -21.48 14.73
C GLU A 318 0.70 -20.70 15.83
N ASP A 319 -0.52 -20.25 15.53
CA ASP A 319 -1.55 -19.67 16.39
C ASP A 319 -2.95 -19.84 15.75
N ASP A 320 -3.96 -19.16 16.30
CA ASP A 320 -5.36 -19.31 15.90
C ASP A 320 -5.64 -18.91 14.43
N VAL A 321 -4.72 -18.17 13.79
CA VAL A 321 -4.93 -17.60 12.45
C VAL A 321 -3.88 -18.08 11.44
N TRP A 322 -2.78 -18.69 11.90
CA TRP A 322 -1.71 -19.24 11.08
C TRP A 322 -1.10 -20.48 11.73
N PRO A 323 -0.74 -21.56 11.02
CA PRO A 323 -1.04 -21.82 9.63
C PRO A 323 -2.54 -21.99 9.48
N VAL A 324 -3.03 -21.58 8.31
CA VAL A 324 -4.40 -21.93 7.92
C VAL A 324 -4.53 -23.44 7.71
N LYS A 325 -5.77 -23.93 7.68
CA LYS A 325 -6.09 -25.34 7.46
C LYS A 325 -6.99 -25.45 6.22
N PRO A 326 -6.51 -26.00 5.09
CA PRO A 326 -5.17 -26.54 4.83
C PRO A 326 -4.06 -25.45 4.87
N PRO A 327 -2.79 -25.84 5.11
CA PRO A 327 -1.67 -24.90 5.12
C PRO A 327 -1.47 -24.24 3.75
N ARG A 328 -1.09 -22.95 3.78
CA ARG A 328 -0.79 -22.14 2.60
C ARG A 328 0.66 -21.68 2.58
N VAL A 329 1.12 -21.25 1.42
CA VAL A 329 2.47 -20.70 1.23
C VAL A 329 2.55 -19.18 1.32
N ASP A 330 1.41 -18.50 1.26
CA ASP A 330 1.32 -17.04 1.36
C ASP A 330 0.21 -16.62 2.33
N LEU A 331 0.39 -15.47 2.98
CA LEU A 331 -0.57 -14.94 3.95
C LEU A 331 -1.76 -14.28 3.24
N TYR A 332 -1.51 -13.61 2.11
CA TYR A 332 -2.47 -12.77 1.42
C TYR A 332 -3.35 -13.55 0.45
N THR A 333 -2.76 -14.46 -0.33
CA THR A 333 -3.45 -15.12 -1.44
C THR A 333 -3.11 -16.61 -1.54
N ASN A 334 -3.87 -17.36 -2.33
CA ASN A 334 -3.51 -18.75 -2.65
C ASN A 334 -2.37 -18.77 -3.68
N ALA A 335 -1.53 -19.81 -3.69
CA ALA A 335 -0.37 -19.85 -4.58
C ALA A 335 -0.74 -19.75 -6.06
N SER A 336 -1.86 -20.36 -6.46
CA SER A 336 -2.34 -20.33 -7.84
C SER A 336 -2.66 -18.91 -8.32
N ALA A 337 -3.11 -18.02 -7.44
CA ALA A 337 -3.53 -16.66 -7.76
C ALA A 337 -2.41 -15.60 -7.67
N LEU A 338 -1.17 -15.98 -7.37
CA LEU A 338 -0.05 -15.04 -7.17
C LEU A 338 0.18 -14.08 -8.35
N LEU A 339 -0.05 -14.54 -9.58
CA LEU A 339 0.11 -13.73 -10.79
C LEU A 339 -1.20 -13.24 -11.38
N HIS A 340 -2.32 -13.44 -10.68
CA HIS A 340 -3.57 -12.81 -11.08
C HIS A 340 -3.36 -11.28 -11.11
N PRO A 341 -3.79 -10.55 -12.15
CA PRO A 341 -3.52 -9.10 -12.24
C PRO A 341 -4.03 -8.30 -11.04
N LEU A 342 -5.18 -8.69 -10.47
CA LEU A 342 -5.75 -8.08 -9.26
C LEU A 342 -5.06 -8.50 -7.94
N VAL A 343 -3.97 -9.27 -8.01
CA VAL A 343 -3.08 -9.64 -6.90
C VAL A 343 -1.71 -9.01 -7.11
N SER A 344 -1.09 -9.29 -8.25
CA SER A 344 0.19 -8.73 -8.69
C SER A 344 -0.04 -7.88 -9.95
N PRO A 345 -0.32 -6.57 -9.83
CA PRO A 345 -0.62 -5.72 -10.97
C PRO A 345 0.53 -5.63 -11.99
N VAL A 346 1.76 -6.00 -11.60
CA VAL A 346 2.90 -6.12 -12.53
C VAL A 346 2.70 -7.26 -13.55
N ALA A 347 1.98 -8.32 -13.20
CA ALA A 347 1.72 -9.48 -14.06
C ALA A 347 0.63 -9.20 -15.11
N GLY A 348 -0.14 -8.13 -14.95
CA GLY A 348 -1.16 -7.74 -15.91
C GLY A 348 -0.57 -7.26 -17.24
N ARG A 349 -1.30 -7.50 -18.33
CA ARG A 349 -1.00 -6.93 -19.65
C ARG A 349 -1.23 -5.42 -19.68
N ASP A 350 -0.50 -4.73 -20.55
CA ASP A 350 -0.54 -3.27 -20.68
C ASP A 350 -1.97 -2.76 -20.94
N GLU A 351 -2.76 -3.48 -21.76
CA GLU A 351 -4.11 -3.07 -22.16
C GLU A 351 -5.10 -2.91 -21.00
N ILE A 352 -4.84 -3.55 -19.84
CA ILE A 352 -5.68 -3.41 -18.65
C ILE A 352 -5.72 -1.94 -18.19
N TRP A 353 -4.65 -1.18 -18.43
CA TRP A 353 -4.53 0.22 -18.00
C TRP A 353 -5.15 1.22 -18.98
N LYS A 354 -5.61 0.77 -20.15
CA LYS A 354 -6.12 1.69 -21.19
C LYS A 354 -7.31 2.50 -20.66
N GLY A 355 -7.21 3.82 -20.74
CA GLY A 355 -8.24 4.74 -20.25
C GLY A 355 -8.21 4.98 -18.73
N ALA A 356 -7.15 4.56 -18.04
CA ALA A 356 -6.89 4.93 -16.65
C ALA A 356 -6.76 6.45 -16.49
N PRO A 357 -7.12 7.00 -15.31
CA PRO A 357 -6.85 8.39 -14.98
C PRO A 357 -5.33 8.60 -14.73
N PRO A 358 -4.88 9.85 -14.56
CA PRO A 358 -3.49 10.14 -14.22
C PRO A 358 -3.00 9.39 -12.97
N VAL A 359 -1.74 8.96 -12.97
CA VAL A 359 -1.11 8.22 -11.87
C VAL A 359 0.21 8.87 -11.46
N PHE A 360 0.35 9.17 -10.17
CA PHE A 360 1.59 9.58 -9.53
C PHE A 360 2.14 8.44 -8.69
N ILE A 361 3.41 8.09 -8.92
CA ILE A 361 4.12 7.04 -8.18
C ILE A 361 5.41 7.64 -7.61
N SER A 362 5.52 7.66 -6.28
CA SER A 362 6.76 8.06 -5.60
C SER A 362 7.37 6.91 -4.83
N MET A 363 8.68 6.68 -4.96
CA MET A 363 9.36 5.57 -4.31
C MET A 363 10.80 5.92 -3.90
N GLY A 364 11.36 5.09 -3.02
CA GLY A 364 12.79 5.14 -2.71
C GLY A 364 13.64 4.43 -3.77
N GLU A 365 14.95 4.40 -3.56
CA GLU A 365 15.84 3.40 -4.15
C GLU A 365 15.78 2.16 -3.25
N GLU A 366 14.65 1.45 -3.35
CA GLU A 366 14.15 0.48 -2.38
C GLU A 366 13.92 -0.90 -3.01
N GLY A 367 13.57 -1.90 -2.19
CA GLY A 367 13.35 -3.26 -2.68
C GLY A 367 12.24 -3.37 -3.73
N LEU A 368 11.25 -2.48 -3.67
CA LEU A 368 10.05 -2.47 -4.53
C LEU A 368 10.20 -1.56 -5.77
N THR A 369 11.41 -1.08 -6.07
CA THR A 369 11.63 -0.15 -7.18
C THR A 369 11.23 -0.76 -8.53
N ASP A 370 11.76 -1.94 -8.88
CA ASP A 370 11.61 -2.45 -10.25
C ASP A 370 10.14 -2.69 -10.60
N GLU A 371 9.37 -3.30 -9.70
CA GLU A 371 7.96 -3.61 -9.91
C GLU A 371 7.09 -2.35 -10.13
N GLY A 372 7.35 -1.27 -9.39
CA GLY A 372 6.64 0.00 -9.55
C GLY A 372 6.99 0.70 -10.87
N LEU A 373 8.25 0.60 -11.30
CA LEU A 373 8.72 1.15 -12.58
C LEU A 373 8.21 0.35 -13.78
N VAL A 374 8.11 -0.98 -13.68
CA VAL A 374 7.50 -1.82 -14.71
C VAL A 374 6.02 -1.46 -14.86
N VAL A 375 5.25 -1.36 -13.78
CA VAL A 375 3.84 -0.95 -13.85
C VAL A 375 3.70 0.44 -14.49
N ALA A 376 4.54 1.39 -14.11
CA ALA A 376 4.57 2.72 -14.74
C ALA A 376 4.85 2.65 -16.26
N ARG A 377 5.81 1.83 -16.68
CA ARG A 377 6.15 1.60 -18.10
C ARG A 377 4.94 1.06 -18.87
N LYS A 378 4.28 0.04 -18.34
CA LYS A 378 3.07 -0.58 -18.93
C LYS A 378 1.94 0.44 -19.09
N MET A 379 1.65 1.21 -18.04
CA MET A 379 0.65 2.29 -18.09
C MET A 379 0.99 3.35 -19.16
N HIS A 380 2.25 3.82 -19.20
CA HIS A 380 2.67 4.85 -20.13
C HIS A 380 2.53 4.40 -21.60
N ARG A 381 2.86 3.14 -21.92
CA ARG A 381 2.77 2.58 -23.28
C ARG A 381 1.35 2.58 -23.85
N VAL A 382 0.33 2.48 -23.00
CA VAL A 382 -1.09 2.58 -23.41
C VAL A 382 -1.68 3.98 -23.25
N GLY A 383 -0.82 4.99 -23.08
CA GLY A 383 -1.18 6.40 -23.10
C GLY A 383 -1.63 6.97 -21.76
N VAL A 384 -1.42 6.27 -20.64
CA VAL A 384 -1.77 6.80 -19.32
C VAL A 384 -0.79 7.92 -18.93
N PRO A 385 -1.29 9.07 -18.43
CA PRO A 385 -0.46 10.10 -17.84
C PRO A 385 0.17 9.59 -16.53
N VAL A 386 1.43 9.17 -16.59
CA VAL A 386 2.19 8.68 -15.43
C VAL A 386 3.28 9.67 -15.06
N ILE A 387 3.37 10.01 -13.78
CA ILE A 387 4.46 10.80 -13.19
C ILE A 387 5.15 9.93 -12.14
N VAL A 388 6.45 9.72 -12.30
CA VAL A 388 7.24 8.89 -11.39
C VAL A 388 8.36 9.69 -10.77
N GLU A 389 8.48 9.61 -9.44
CA GLU A 389 9.61 10.15 -8.70
C GLU A 389 10.33 9.05 -7.92
N GLN A 390 11.66 9.01 -8.04
CA GLN A 390 12.50 8.09 -7.30
C GLN A 390 13.54 8.86 -6.47
N PHE A 391 13.63 8.56 -5.18
CA PHE A 391 14.56 9.22 -4.26
C PHE A 391 15.78 8.35 -3.96
N GLU A 392 16.96 8.80 -4.37
CA GLU A 392 18.23 8.08 -4.19
C GLU A 392 18.50 7.70 -2.74
N GLY A 393 18.85 6.43 -2.52
CA GLY A 393 19.14 5.88 -1.20
C GLY A 393 18.01 5.94 -0.18
N MET A 394 16.79 6.36 -0.53
CA MET A 394 15.67 6.35 0.43
C MET A 394 15.07 4.93 0.54
N PRO A 395 14.74 4.46 1.76
CA PRO A 395 14.14 3.14 1.97
C PRO A 395 12.65 3.10 1.62
N HIS A 396 12.05 1.93 1.76
CA HIS A 396 10.61 1.73 1.62
C HIS A 396 9.79 2.74 2.44
N VAL A 397 8.74 3.31 1.82
CA VAL A 397 7.82 4.29 2.43
C VAL A 397 8.53 5.40 3.23
N PHE A 398 9.69 5.88 2.74
CA PHE A 398 10.48 6.89 3.43
C PHE A 398 9.69 8.16 3.78
N GLY A 399 8.68 8.50 2.98
CA GLY A 399 7.77 9.62 3.21
C GLY A 399 7.07 9.55 4.57
N GLN A 400 6.68 8.34 4.99
CA GLN A 400 6.08 8.04 6.29
C GLN A 400 7.12 7.89 7.40
N VAL A 401 8.22 7.18 7.12
CA VAL A 401 9.22 6.84 8.14
C VAL A 401 10.03 8.08 8.57
N PHE A 402 10.30 8.99 7.65
CA PHE A 402 11.13 10.18 7.86
C PHE A 402 10.34 11.48 7.80
N LEU A 403 9.10 11.47 8.33
CA LEU A 403 8.25 12.66 8.40
C LEU A 403 9.00 13.89 8.93
N GLY A 404 8.94 14.97 8.15
CA GLY A 404 9.57 16.26 8.47
C GLY A 404 11.00 16.44 7.94
N THR A 405 11.62 15.42 7.35
CA THR A 405 12.89 15.59 6.61
C THR A 405 12.67 16.36 5.30
N PRO A 406 13.72 16.95 4.68
CA PRO A 406 13.60 17.58 3.36
C PRO A 406 12.99 16.64 2.30
N SER A 407 13.44 15.38 2.21
CA SER A 407 12.93 14.42 1.24
C SER A 407 11.45 14.09 1.47
N SER A 408 11.05 13.80 2.72
CA SER A 408 9.63 13.55 3.05
C SER A 408 8.75 14.77 2.80
N ARG A 409 9.25 15.99 3.07
CA ARG A 409 8.51 17.22 2.74
C ARG A 409 8.31 17.37 1.24
N ARG A 410 9.36 17.18 0.45
CA ARG A 410 9.27 17.21 -1.01
C ARG A 410 8.25 16.18 -1.51
N PHE A 411 8.39 14.91 -1.11
CA PHE A 411 7.42 13.86 -1.43
C PHE A 411 5.96 14.28 -1.13
N LEU A 412 5.70 14.82 0.07
CA LEU A 412 4.36 15.25 0.46
C LEU A 412 3.87 16.47 -0.34
N ASP A 413 4.75 17.41 -0.64
CA ASP A 413 4.43 18.62 -1.41
C ASP A 413 4.12 18.25 -2.86
N ASP A 414 4.90 17.35 -3.46
CA ASP A 414 4.75 16.86 -4.84
C ASP A 414 3.50 15.97 -4.98
N THR A 415 3.26 15.07 -4.01
CA THR A 415 2.00 14.30 -3.92
C THR A 415 0.78 15.22 -3.85
N ALA A 416 0.83 16.24 -2.96
CA ALA A 416 -0.27 17.18 -2.81
C ALA A 416 -0.45 18.06 -4.05
N GLN A 417 0.64 18.42 -4.73
CA GLN A 417 0.61 19.17 -5.98
C GLN A 417 -0.07 18.37 -7.08
N PHE A 418 0.28 17.09 -7.25
CA PHE A 418 -0.40 16.19 -8.16
C PHE A 418 -1.91 16.13 -7.87
N CYS A 419 -2.32 15.92 -6.61
CA CYS A 419 -3.73 15.90 -6.23
C CYS A 419 -4.45 17.20 -6.64
N ARG A 420 -3.84 18.37 -6.39
CA ARG A 420 -4.43 19.65 -6.80
C ARG A 420 -4.50 19.81 -8.32
N ASP A 421 -3.51 19.32 -9.05
CA ASP A 421 -3.45 19.46 -10.50
C ASP A 421 -4.44 18.57 -11.24
N VAL A 422 -4.68 17.34 -10.77
CA VAL A 422 -5.76 16.50 -11.32
C VAL A 422 -7.14 17.10 -11.02
N MET A 423 -7.34 17.62 -9.81
CA MET A 423 -8.59 18.29 -9.43
C MET A 423 -8.86 19.56 -10.22
N ALA A 424 -7.82 20.31 -10.55
CA ALA A 424 -7.90 21.51 -11.37
C ALA A 424 -7.98 21.20 -12.88
N GLY A 425 -7.97 19.92 -13.28
CA GLY A 425 -7.97 19.51 -14.69
C GLY A 425 -6.70 19.91 -15.46
N LYS A 426 -5.59 20.18 -14.76
CA LYS A 426 -4.30 20.47 -15.39
C LYS A 426 -3.60 19.19 -15.87
N ILE A 427 -3.91 18.08 -15.21
CA ILE A 427 -3.52 16.74 -15.63
C ILE A 427 -4.81 15.93 -15.76
N THR A 428 -5.09 15.51 -16.97
CA THR A 428 -6.27 14.71 -17.37
C THR A 428 -5.78 13.43 -18.04
N ALA A 429 -6.69 12.47 -18.29
CA ALA A 429 -6.36 11.22 -18.98
C ALA A 429 -5.68 11.41 -20.36
N ASP A 430 -5.90 12.54 -21.02
CA ASP A 430 -5.31 12.86 -22.33
C ASP A 430 -4.03 13.73 -22.23
N THR A 431 -3.59 14.05 -21.01
CA THR A 431 -2.39 14.89 -20.82
C THR A 431 -1.14 14.09 -21.15
N PRO A 432 -0.33 14.51 -22.14
CA PRO A 432 0.91 13.81 -22.44
C PRO A 432 1.90 13.99 -21.30
N THR A 433 2.34 12.89 -20.69
CA THR A 433 3.46 12.91 -19.74
C THR A 433 4.74 12.43 -20.42
N PRO A 434 5.91 12.97 -20.02
CA PRO A 434 7.18 12.46 -20.51
C PRO A 434 7.35 10.97 -20.17
N ALA A 435 7.90 10.19 -21.10
CA ALA A 435 8.31 8.80 -20.89
C ALA A 435 9.55 8.68 -19.97
N LYS A 436 9.53 9.35 -18.82
CA LYS A 436 10.71 9.58 -17.97
C LYS A 436 10.37 9.56 -16.49
N ILE A 437 11.32 9.11 -15.69
CA ILE A 437 11.32 9.17 -14.23
C ILE A 437 12.12 10.39 -13.78
N THR A 438 11.59 11.11 -12.81
CA THR A 438 12.33 12.14 -12.09
C THR A 438 13.15 11.46 -10.99
N PHE A 439 14.44 11.24 -11.23
CA PHE A 439 15.37 10.71 -10.24
C PHE A 439 15.96 11.86 -9.41
N ILE A 440 15.73 11.79 -8.10
CA ILE A 440 16.06 12.82 -7.13
C ILE A 440 17.28 12.36 -6.35
N GLY A 441 18.41 13.02 -6.58
CA GLY A 441 19.67 12.66 -5.97
C GLY A 441 19.70 12.89 -4.46
N TYR A 442 20.63 12.23 -3.80
CA TYR A 442 20.84 12.28 -2.36
C TYR A 442 20.84 13.72 -1.82
N LYS A 443 20.15 13.93 -0.69
CA LYS A 443 19.93 15.26 -0.07
C LYS A 443 19.27 16.31 -0.99
N LEU A 444 18.54 15.86 -2.02
CA LEU A 444 17.92 16.73 -3.02
C LEU A 444 18.95 17.58 -3.80
N GLN A 445 20.20 17.10 -3.91
CA GLN A 445 21.30 17.86 -4.51
C GLN A 445 21.27 17.88 -6.04
N SER A 446 20.54 16.96 -6.66
CA SER A 446 20.37 16.90 -8.11
C SER A 446 19.01 16.34 -8.49
N VAL A 447 18.58 16.68 -9.69
CA VAL A 447 17.44 16.07 -10.35
C VAL A 447 17.92 15.67 -11.73
N ARG A 448 17.70 14.41 -12.11
CA ARG A 448 17.98 13.90 -13.45
C ARG A 448 16.77 13.12 -13.95
N GLU A 449 16.58 13.16 -15.26
CA GLU A 449 15.52 12.38 -15.89
C GLU A 449 16.09 11.07 -16.43
N ILE A 450 15.42 9.96 -16.15
CA ILE A 450 15.78 8.63 -16.67
C ILE A 450 14.65 8.15 -17.57
N PRO A 451 14.90 7.74 -18.83
CA PRO A 451 13.84 7.20 -19.67
C PRO A 451 13.19 5.97 -19.02
N LEU A 452 11.86 5.98 -18.93
CA LEU A 452 11.07 4.95 -18.25
C LEU A 452 11.29 3.57 -18.88
N GLU A 453 11.45 3.52 -20.20
CA GLU A 453 11.72 2.29 -20.96
C GLU A 453 13.00 1.58 -20.51
N THR A 454 14.03 2.35 -20.16
CA THR A 454 15.36 1.84 -19.78
C THR A 454 15.62 1.85 -18.28
N ALA A 455 14.63 2.25 -17.47
CA ALA A 455 14.82 2.44 -16.05
C ALA A 455 14.93 1.13 -15.27
N VAL A 456 14.26 0.08 -15.75
CA VAL A 456 14.42 -1.29 -15.28
C VAL A 456 15.19 -2.06 -16.34
N PRO A 457 16.33 -2.68 -16.01
CA PRO A 457 17.17 -3.40 -16.97
C PRO A 457 16.60 -4.80 -17.29
N LEU A 458 15.28 -4.94 -17.38
CA LEU A 458 14.57 -6.16 -17.72
C LEU A 458 13.57 -5.89 -18.84
N THR A 459 13.57 -6.78 -19.83
CA THR A 459 12.51 -6.93 -20.83
C THR A 459 11.22 -7.44 -20.18
N ASP A 460 10.08 -7.29 -20.86
CA ASP A 460 8.82 -7.79 -20.30
C ASP A 460 8.80 -9.32 -20.25
N GLU A 461 9.43 -9.99 -21.22
CA GLU A 461 9.58 -11.45 -21.22
C GLU A 461 10.44 -11.94 -20.03
N GLU A 462 11.50 -11.20 -19.67
CA GLU A 462 12.29 -11.50 -18.47
C GLU A 462 11.51 -11.26 -17.19
N VAL A 463 10.70 -10.20 -17.13
CA VAL A 463 9.78 -9.94 -16.01
C VAL A 463 8.81 -11.10 -15.85
N ASP A 464 8.11 -11.49 -16.91
CA ASP A 464 7.14 -12.59 -16.87
C ASP A 464 7.82 -13.91 -16.47
N ALA A 465 9.04 -14.18 -16.96
CA ALA A 465 9.79 -15.37 -16.60
C ALA A 465 10.17 -15.44 -15.11
N VAL A 466 10.62 -14.33 -14.50
CA VAL A 466 10.97 -14.32 -13.07
C VAL A 466 9.73 -14.43 -12.17
N LEU A 467 8.63 -13.83 -12.59
CA LEU A 467 7.34 -13.91 -11.90
C LEU A 467 6.79 -15.34 -11.93
N GLU A 468 6.75 -15.95 -13.12
CA GLU A 468 6.25 -17.31 -13.30
C GLU A 468 7.08 -18.33 -12.52
N LYS A 469 8.41 -18.19 -12.52
CA LYS A 469 9.28 -18.99 -11.67
C LYS A 469 8.93 -18.86 -10.19
N GLY A 470 8.71 -17.63 -9.72
CA GLY A 470 8.32 -17.36 -8.33
C GLY A 470 6.96 -17.94 -7.94
N LYS A 471 6.00 -17.97 -8.87
CA LYS A 471 4.69 -18.60 -8.72
C LYS A 471 4.79 -20.11 -8.68
N GLN A 472 5.44 -20.73 -9.66
CA GLN A 472 5.54 -22.20 -9.75
C GLN A 472 6.24 -22.79 -8.53
N TRP A 473 7.33 -22.16 -8.08
CA TRP A 473 8.03 -22.55 -6.87
C TRP A 473 7.13 -22.59 -5.63
N ARG A 474 6.25 -21.58 -5.45
CA ARG A 474 5.28 -21.53 -4.35
C ARG A 474 4.14 -22.54 -4.54
N LEU A 475 3.65 -22.73 -5.77
CA LEU A 475 2.59 -23.69 -6.07
C LEU A 475 3.02 -25.14 -5.79
N GLU A 476 4.25 -25.49 -6.15
CA GLU A 476 4.85 -26.79 -5.80
C GLU A 476 5.03 -26.94 -4.28
N GLY A 477 5.48 -25.87 -3.63
CA GLY A 477 5.57 -25.79 -2.17
C GLY A 477 4.23 -26.02 -1.48
N GLU A 478 3.15 -25.40 -1.95
CA GLU A 478 1.81 -25.54 -1.37
C GLU A 478 1.30 -26.98 -1.51
N LYS A 479 1.43 -27.56 -2.71
CA LYS A 479 1.08 -28.96 -2.96
C LYS A 479 1.84 -29.93 -2.05
N LEU A 480 3.11 -29.65 -1.75
CA LEU A 480 3.89 -30.47 -0.82
C LEU A 480 3.34 -30.37 0.61
N LEU A 481 3.09 -29.14 1.09
CA LEU A 481 2.56 -28.91 2.44
C LEU A 481 1.18 -29.52 2.66
N GLU A 482 0.30 -29.42 1.66
CA GLU A 482 -1.03 -30.03 1.72
C GLU A 482 -0.96 -31.55 1.77
N ARG A 483 -0.07 -32.18 0.99
CA ARG A 483 0.13 -33.64 1.03
C ARG A 483 0.61 -34.09 2.41
N GLU A 484 1.64 -33.43 2.96
CA GLU A 484 2.15 -33.74 4.30
C GLU A 484 1.08 -33.55 5.38
N TRP A 485 0.23 -32.53 5.25
CA TRP A 485 -0.88 -32.27 6.17
C TRP A 485 -1.94 -33.36 6.11
N VAL A 486 -2.35 -33.79 4.90
CA VAL A 486 -3.32 -34.88 4.70
C VAL A 486 -2.77 -36.21 5.22
N GLU A 487 -1.49 -36.51 4.99
CA GLU A 487 -0.85 -37.72 5.51
C GLU A 487 -0.81 -37.73 7.04
N LYS A 488 -0.48 -36.60 7.68
CA LYS A 488 -0.52 -36.46 9.15
C LYS A 488 -1.93 -36.57 9.71
N ALA A 489 -2.96 -36.11 8.99
CA ALA A 489 -4.35 -36.20 9.44
C ALA A 489 -4.95 -37.63 9.34
N LYS A 490 -4.29 -38.53 8.59
CA LYS A 490 -4.68 -39.96 8.49
C LYS A 490 -4.02 -40.84 9.55
N LEU A 491 -3.00 -40.34 10.24
CA LEU A 491 -2.31 -40.97 11.37
C LEU A 491 -2.99 -40.56 12.68
#